data_AF-A0A524LZH7-F1
#
_entry.id   AF-A0A524LZH7-F1
#
_cell.length_a   1.000
_cell.length_b   1.000
_cell.length_c   1.000
_cell.angle_alpha   90.00
_cell.angle_beta   90.00
_cell.angle_gamma   90.00
#
_symmetry.space_group_name_H-M   'P 1'
#
loop_
_entity.id
_entity.type
_entity.pdbx_description
1 polymer ?
#
loop_
_entity_poly.entity_id
_entity_poly.type
_entity_poly.pdbx_seq_one_letter_code
_entity_poly.pdbx_strand_id
1 'polypeptide(L)' 'TVRIDTKEAFYDFFQSGDGGFALTHWNGSEAVEEQVKADLSVTIRAIPLDSDDDEPGICPFTGEPSTKRVVFARNY' A
#
# COMPACT_ATOMS: atom_id res chain seq x y z
N THR A 1 -4.39 2.31 -11.30
CA THR A 1 -3.69 1.87 -10.08
C THR A 1 -2.23 1.70 -10.42
N VAL A 2 -1.31 2.14 -9.56
CA VAL A 2 0.15 2.00 -9.77
C VAL A 2 0.68 0.94 -8.83
N ARG A 3 1.47 -0.01 -9.34
CA ARG A 3 2.08 -1.07 -8.52
C ARG A 3 3.36 -0.56 -7.88
N ILE A 4 3.48 -0.72 -6.57
CA ILE A 4 4.62 -0.23 -5.80
C ILE A 4 5.07 -1.30 -4.82
N ASP A 5 6.31 -1.76 -4.99
CA ASP A 5 6.93 -2.82 -4.20
C ASP A 5 7.99 -2.31 -3.21
N THR A 6 8.24 -0.99 -3.17
CA THR A 6 9.24 -0.38 -2.29
C THR A 6 8.66 0.77 -1.49
N LYS A 7 9.10 0.91 -0.23
CA LYS A 7 8.67 2.00 0.65
C LYS A 7 8.98 3.37 0.03
N GLU A 8 10.18 3.55 -0.52
CA GLU A 8 10.60 4.84 -1.09
C GLU A 8 9.68 5.31 -2.22
N ALA A 9 9.40 4.46 -3.21
CA ALA A 9 8.50 4.80 -4.30
C ALA A 9 7.04 5.01 -3.84
N PHE A 10 6.62 4.37 -2.73
CA PHE A 10 5.30 4.60 -2.14
C PHE A 10 5.19 6.01 -1.56
N TYR A 11 6.20 6.42 -0.79
CA TYR A 11 6.24 7.77 -0.24
C TYR A 11 6.37 8.81 -1.35
N ASP A 12 7.22 8.59 -2.34
CA ASP A 12 7.37 9.49 -3.49
C ASP A 12 6.05 9.68 -4.23
N PHE A 13 5.36 8.58 -4.56
CA PHE A 13 4.05 8.61 -5.24
C PHE A 13 2.99 9.41 -4.47
N PHE A 14 2.94 9.26 -3.15
CA PHE A 14 1.98 9.99 -2.33
C PHE A 14 2.48 11.36 -1.88
N GLN A 15 3.74 11.73 -2.06
CA GLN A 15 4.27 13.07 -1.77
C GLN A 15 4.28 13.96 -3.01
N SER A 16 4.42 13.39 -4.21
CA SER A 16 4.42 14.11 -5.50
C SER A 16 3.12 14.87 -5.79
N GLY A 17 2.04 14.55 -5.08
CA GLY A 17 0.72 15.15 -5.30
C GLY A 17 -0.22 14.27 -6.12
N ASP A 18 0.23 13.10 -6.57
CA ASP A 18 -0.60 12.16 -7.30
C ASP A 18 -1.69 11.59 -6.38
N GLY A 19 -2.92 12.08 -6.54
CA GLY A 19 -4.13 11.62 -5.82
C GLY A 19 -4.64 10.26 -6.30
N GLY A 20 -3.75 9.38 -6.77
CA GLY A 20 -4.09 8.11 -7.39
C GLY A 20 -4.28 6.96 -6.38
N PHE A 21 -4.43 5.77 -6.95
CA PHE A 21 -4.52 4.51 -6.22
C PHE A 21 -3.21 3.74 -6.36
N ALA A 22 -2.56 3.42 -5.23
CA ALA A 22 -1.36 2.57 -5.19
C ALA A 22 -1.74 1.14 -4.80
N LEU A 23 -1.18 0.16 -5.51
CA LEU A 23 -1.27 -1.27 -5.21
C LEU A 23 0.05 -1.69 -4.57
N THR A 24 0.00 -2.06 -3.30
CA THR A 24 1.19 -2.44 -2.53
C THR A 24 0.91 -3.63 -1.64
N HIS A 25 1.92 -4.48 -1.44
CA HIS A 25 1.85 -5.59 -0.50
C HIS A 25 1.65 -5.10 0.92
N TRP A 26 0.68 -5.70 1.60
CA TRP A 26 0.42 -5.42 3.00
C TRP A 26 0.28 -6.74 3.76
N ASN A 27 0.94 -6.80 4.92
CA ASN A 27 0.95 -7.97 5.80
C ASN A 27 -0.26 -8.03 6.74
N GLY A 28 -1.17 -7.05 6.71
CA GLY A 28 -2.30 -6.97 7.65
C GLY A 28 -1.97 -6.28 8.97
N SER A 29 -0.80 -5.64 9.09
CA SER A 29 -0.40 -4.98 10.34
C SER A 29 -1.05 -3.61 10.48
N GLU A 30 -1.77 -3.40 11.60
CA GLU A 30 -2.31 -2.09 11.99
C GLU A 30 -1.22 -1.03 12.14
N ALA A 31 -0.03 -1.41 12.64
CA ALA A 31 1.09 -0.47 12.80
C ALA A 31 1.51 0.18 11.46
N VAL A 32 1.43 -0.58 10.37
CA VAL A 32 1.71 -0.06 9.02
C VAL A 32 0.63 0.90 8.58
N GLU A 33 -0.64 0.57 8.84
CA GLU A 33 -1.76 1.44 8.49
C GLU A 33 -1.69 2.77 9.25
N GLU A 34 -1.44 2.73 10.56
CA GLU A 34 -1.28 3.92 11.38
C GLU A 34 -0.09 4.77 10.94
N GLN A 35 1.05 4.13 10.62
CA GLN A 35 2.23 4.83 10.11
C GLN A 35 1.92 5.56 8.80
N VAL A 36 1.38 4.85 7.80
CA VAL A 36 1.06 5.40 6.48
C VAL A 36 0.00 6.52 6.58
N LYS A 37 -0.97 6.36 7.48
CA LYS A 37 -1.98 7.39 7.75
C LYS A 37 -1.36 8.64 8.40
N ALA A 38 -0.47 8.48 9.37
CA ALA A 38 0.18 9.59 10.04
C ALA A 38 1.17 10.33 9.12
N ASP A 39 1.95 9.60 8.32
CA ASP A 39 2.96 10.18 7.42
C ASP A 39 2.34 10.83 6.17
N LEU A 40 1.36 10.16 5.55
CA LEU A 40 0.90 10.49 4.19
C LEU A 40 -0.60 10.83 4.11
N SER A 41 -1.36 10.69 5.21
CA SER A 41 -2.83 10.76 5.20
C SER A 41 -3.45 9.76 4.20
N VAL A 42 -2.81 8.61 4.04
CA VAL A 42 -3.20 7.53 3.12
C VAL A 42 -3.77 6.37 3.93
N THR A 43 -4.85 5.76 3.43
CA THR A 43 -5.48 4.58 4.05
C THR A 43 -5.78 3.50 3.02
N ILE A 44 -6.00 2.29 3.51
CA ILE A 44 -6.42 1.16 2.68
C ILE A 44 -7.89 1.37 2.28
N ARG A 45 -8.17 1.43 0.98
CA ARG A 45 -9.51 1.64 0.44
C ARG A 45 -10.22 0.35 0.07
N ALA A 46 -9.48 -0.62 -0.46
CA ALA A 46 -10.02 -1.88 -0.91
C ALA A 46 -8.96 -2.97 -0.86
N ILE A 47 -9.39 -4.18 -0.50
CA ILE A 47 -8.61 -5.40 -0.65
C ILE A 47 -9.24 -6.13 -1.83
N PRO A 48 -8.60 -6.13 -3.01
CA PRO A 48 -9.18 -6.75 -4.17
C PRO A 48 -9.17 -8.28 -3.99
N LEU A 49 -10.37 -8.87 -4.01
CA LEU A 49 -10.60 -10.30 -3.69
C LEU A 49 -10.39 -11.23 -4.88
N ASP A 50 -10.46 -10.71 -6.10
CA ASP A 50 -10.42 -11.43 -7.36
C ASP A 50 -9.39 -10.76 -8.28
N SER A 51 -8.15 -10.69 -7.78
CA SER A 51 -7.04 -10.13 -8.54
C SER A 51 -6.24 -11.27 -9.12
N ASP A 52 -5.87 -11.20 -10.40
CA ASP A 52 -4.80 -12.02 -11.00
C ASP A 52 -3.43 -11.86 -10.29
N ASP A 53 -3.38 -11.04 -9.25
CA ASP A 53 -2.24 -10.50 -8.52
C ASP A 53 -2.21 -11.01 -7.06
N ASP A 54 -2.80 -12.18 -6.79
CA ASP A 54 -2.60 -12.98 -5.55
C ASP A 54 -1.17 -13.58 -5.52
N GLU A 55 -0.20 -12.78 -5.95
CA GLU A 55 1.21 -13.13 -5.91
C GLU A 55 1.69 -12.96 -4.46
N PRO A 56 2.28 -14.01 -3.86
CA PRO A 56 2.94 -13.85 -2.58
C PRO A 56 4.13 -12.90 -2.75
N GLY A 57 4.12 -11.82 -1.99
CA GLY A 57 5.15 -10.79 -2.01
C GLY A 57 5.62 -10.46 -0.60
N ILE A 58 6.30 -9.32 -0.48
CA ILE A 58 6.83 -8.83 0.79
C ILE A 58 6.27 -7.44 1.04
N CYS A 59 5.76 -7.22 2.25
CA CYS A 59 5.32 -5.90 2.70
C CYS A 59 6.54 -4.96 2.73
N PRO A 60 6.57 -3.87 1.95
CA PRO A 60 7.73 -2.98 1.88
C PRO A 60 7.97 -2.20 3.17
N PHE A 61 7.00 -2.18 4.09
CA PHE A 61 7.10 -1.47 5.35
C PHE A 61 7.71 -2.32 6.47
N THR A 62 7.35 -3.61 6.52
CA THR A 62 7.77 -4.53 7.61
C THR A 62 8.78 -5.57 7.16
N GLY A 63 8.92 -5.81 5.86
CA GLY A 63 9.72 -6.92 5.33
C GLY A 63 9.07 -8.30 5.53
N GLU A 64 7.84 -8.35 6.02
CA GLU A 64 7.11 -9.60 6.24
C GLU A 64 6.42 -10.10 4.97
N PRO A 65 6.22 -11.42 4.83
CA PRO A 65 5.49 -11.97 3.70
C PRO A 65 4.05 -11.44 3.68
N SER A 66 3.58 -11.12 2.49
CA SER A 66 2.23 -10.65 2.21
C SER A 66 1.62 -11.57 1.16
N THR A 67 0.39 -12.04 1.38
CA THR A 67 -0.28 -12.94 0.45
C THR A 67 -0.88 -12.21 -0.76
N LYS A 68 -1.12 -10.90 -0.66
CA LYS A 68 -1.77 -10.12 -1.70
C LYS A 68 -1.51 -8.62 -1.59
N ARG A 69 -1.71 -7.90 -2.69
CA ARG A 69 -1.64 -6.43 -2.73
C ARG A 69 -2.96 -5.82 -2.29
N VAL A 70 -2.90 -4.68 -1.61
CA VAL A 70 -4.06 -3.88 -1.23
C VAL A 70 -4.00 -2.50 -1.87
N VAL A 71 -5.17 -1.89 -2.03
CA VAL A 71 -5.31 -0.56 -2.64
C VAL A 71 -5.20 0.50 -1.57
N PHE A 72 -4.15 1.30 -1.63
CA PHE A 72 -3.96 2.51 -0.84
C PHE A 72 -4.40 3.75 -1.62
N ALA A 73 -5.05 4.69 -0.94
CA ALA A 73 -5.33 6.02 -1.49
C ALA A 73 -5.35 7.07 -0.38
N ARG A 74 -5.15 8.35 -0.74
CA ARG A 74 -5.34 9.45 0.21
C ARG A 74 -6.78 9.48 0.71
N ASN A 75 -6.94 9.70 2.01
CA ASN A 75 -8.23 10.02 2.60
C ASN A 75 -8.35 11.54 2.68
N TYR A 76 -9.38 12.09 2.03
CA TYR A 76 -9.70 13.52 2.07
C TYR A 76 -10.27 13.93 3.43
#